data_AF-A0A0K6GCZ2-F1
#
_entry.id   AF-A0A0K6GCZ2-F1
#
_cell.length_a   1.000
_cell.length_b   1.000
_cell.length_c   1.000
_cell.angle_alpha   90.00
_cell.angle_beta   90.00
_cell.angle_gamma   90.00
#
_symmetry.space_group_name_H-M   'P 1'
#
loop_
_entity.id
_entity.type
_entity.pdbx_description
1 polymer ?
#
loop_
_entity_poly.entity_id
_entity_poly.type
_entity_poly.pdbx_seq_one_letter_code
_entity_poly.pdbx_strand_id
1 'polypeptide(L)'
;MFVVNCTGEDKAGQAACLPVLDEIFRAFMAFFSHTSEVNRPRVLGALMPPITSLLQTGDEETGNIHKVAVMQLLAFASTAPTAFKEAAGRMNQEQRELMEASIRQAVADQSKGNVQAATNKPSIALRSF
;
A
#
# COMPACT_ATOMS: atom_id res chain seq x y z
N MET A 1 1.02 -21.53 0.88
CA MET A 1 0.06 -20.52 0.39
C MET A 1 -0.45 -19.79 1.63
N PHE A 2 -0.01 -18.55 1.88
CA PHE A 2 -0.56 -17.76 2.97
C PHE A 2 -1.90 -17.20 2.50
N VAL A 3 -3.00 -17.77 2.98
CA VAL A 3 -4.34 -17.27 2.71
C VAL A 3 -4.74 -16.43 3.91
N VAL A 4 -4.67 -15.12 3.76
CA VAL A 4 -5.34 -14.20 4.70
C VAL A 4 -6.81 -14.20 4.28
N ASN A 5 -7.63 -14.96 4.98
CA ASN A 5 -9.06 -15.09 4.69
C ASN A 5 -9.78 -13.87 5.27
N CYS A 6 -9.79 -12.75 4.54
CA CYS A 6 -10.64 -11.59 4.85
C CYS A 6 -12.01 -11.68 4.16
N THR A 7 -12.51 -12.89 3.91
CA THR A 7 -13.91 -13.15 3.55
C THR A 7 -14.78 -13.16 4.80
N GLY A 8 -14.90 -12.00 5.46
CA GLY A 8 -16.04 -11.75 6.30
C GLY A 8 -17.12 -11.18 5.40
N GLU A 9 -18.20 -11.91 5.15
CA GLU A 9 -19.42 -11.41 4.48
C GLU A 9 -20.13 -10.31 5.32
N ASP A 10 -19.42 -9.66 6.23
CA ASP A 10 -19.93 -8.78 7.26
C ASP A 10 -18.95 -7.61 7.42
N LYS A 11 -19.46 -6.36 7.33
CA LYS A 11 -18.66 -5.12 7.40
C LYS A 11 -17.77 -5.04 8.65
N ALA A 12 -18.12 -5.77 9.71
CA ALA A 12 -17.35 -5.91 10.94
C ALA A 12 -16.02 -6.69 10.75
N GLY A 13 -15.99 -7.72 9.90
CA GLY A 13 -14.80 -8.54 9.66
C GLY A 13 -13.70 -7.80 8.88
N GLN A 14 -14.11 -6.95 7.93
CA GLN A 14 -13.19 -6.13 7.14
C GLN A 14 -12.60 -4.97 7.97
N ALA A 15 -13.38 -4.39 8.89
CA ALA A 15 -12.92 -3.39 9.84
C ALA A 15 -11.86 -3.92 10.82
N ALA A 16 -11.94 -5.22 11.19
CA ALA A 16 -10.91 -5.87 12.01
C ALA A 16 -9.66 -6.30 11.20
N CYS A 17 -9.80 -6.56 9.90
CA CYS A 17 -8.71 -6.99 9.02
C CYS A 17 -7.68 -5.87 8.77
N LEU A 18 -8.11 -4.61 8.65
CA LEU A 18 -7.23 -3.49 8.32
C LEU A 18 -6.15 -3.20 9.39
N PRO A 19 -6.46 -3.06 10.70
CA PRO A 19 -5.42 -2.83 11.71
C PRO A 19 -4.41 -3.98 11.82
N VAL A 20 -4.87 -5.23 11.61
CA VAL A 20 -4.00 -6.40 11.62
C VAL A 20 -3.06 -6.37 10.41
N LEU A 21 -3.59 -6.02 9.23
CA LEU A 21 -2.80 -5.88 8.01
C LEU A 21 -1.73 -4.78 8.14
N ASP A 22 -2.09 -3.64 8.74
CA ASP A 22 -1.15 -2.55 9.03
C ASP A 22 -0.01 -3.01 9.94
N GLU A 23 -0.31 -3.82 10.97
CA GLU A 23 0.71 -4.36 11.86
C GLU A 23 1.62 -5.36 11.14
N ILE A 24 1.05 -6.22 10.30
CA ILE A 24 1.82 -7.16 9.46
C ILE A 24 2.77 -6.39 8.54
N PHE A 25 2.30 -5.33 7.90
CA PHE A 25 3.10 -4.49 7.02
C PHE A 25 4.19 -3.72 7.76
N ARG A 26 3.90 -3.24 8.97
CA ARG A 26 4.91 -2.65 9.86
C ARG A 26 5.98 -3.67 10.24
N ALA A 27 5.58 -4.90 10.57
CA ALA A 27 6.51 -5.99 10.86
C ALA A 27 7.37 -6.34 9.64
N PHE A 28 6.80 -6.34 8.43
CA PHE A 28 7.56 -6.55 7.20
C PHE A 28 8.57 -5.43 6.94
N MET A 29 8.20 -4.16 7.16
CA MET A 29 9.13 -3.04 7.07
C MET A 29 10.26 -3.15 8.09
N ALA A 30 9.95 -3.51 9.34
CA ALA A 30 10.95 -3.70 10.38
C ALA A 30 11.89 -4.87 10.06
N PHE A 31 11.36 -5.99 9.57
CA PHE A 31 12.19 -7.10 9.10
C PHE A 31 13.09 -6.69 7.93
N PHE A 32 12.52 -5.98 6.95
CA PHE A 32 13.24 -5.51 5.78
C PHE A 32 14.36 -4.51 6.13
N SER A 33 14.15 -3.63 7.12
CA SER A 33 15.18 -2.67 7.55
C SER A 33 16.40 -3.34 8.19
N HIS A 34 16.23 -4.52 8.80
CA HIS A 34 17.32 -5.32 9.36
C HIS A 34 17.93 -6.30 8.35
N THR A 35 17.37 -6.40 7.14
CA THR A 35 17.89 -7.28 6.09
C THR A 35 19.10 -6.64 5.42
N SER A 36 20.19 -7.42 5.30
CA SER A 36 21.40 -6.99 4.58
C SER A 36 21.10 -6.65 3.12
N GLU A 37 21.79 -5.66 2.56
CA GLU A 37 21.48 -5.14 1.22
C GLU A 37 21.51 -6.20 0.14
N VAL A 38 22.45 -7.15 0.24
CA VAL A 38 22.61 -8.29 -0.68
C VAL A 38 21.37 -9.20 -0.70
N ASN A 39 20.63 -9.27 0.40
CA ASN A 39 19.44 -10.11 0.53
C ASN A 39 18.13 -9.37 0.27
N ARG A 40 18.13 -8.03 0.19
CA ARG A 40 16.93 -7.22 -0.04
C ARG A 40 16.15 -7.62 -1.31
N PRO A 41 16.79 -7.87 -2.48
CA PRO A 41 16.05 -8.30 -3.66
C PRO A 41 15.32 -9.64 -3.47
N ARG A 42 15.92 -10.57 -2.71
CA ARG A 42 15.32 -11.89 -2.43
C ARG A 42 14.12 -11.76 -1.49
N VAL A 43 14.25 -10.94 -0.45
CA VAL A 43 13.15 -10.67 0.48
C VAL A 43 11.99 -9.97 -0.24
N LEU A 44 12.27 -8.94 -1.02
CA LEU A 44 11.24 -8.25 -1.81
C LEU A 44 10.60 -9.18 -2.85
N GLY A 45 11.38 -10.07 -3.47
CA GLY A 45 10.84 -11.08 -4.38
C GLY A 45 9.83 -12.03 -3.73
N ALA A 46 9.92 -12.26 -2.42
CA ALA A 46 8.95 -13.05 -1.67
C ALA A 46 7.75 -12.23 -1.16
N LEU A 47 7.97 -10.96 -0.79
CA LEU A 47 6.94 -10.10 -0.19
C LEU A 47 6.07 -9.37 -1.24
N MET A 48 6.64 -8.96 -2.37
CA MET A 48 5.91 -8.18 -3.38
C MET A 48 4.75 -8.95 -4.01
N PRO A 49 4.90 -10.21 -4.49
CA PRO A 49 3.79 -10.94 -5.11
C PRO A 49 2.53 -11.07 -4.23
N PRO A 50 2.61 -11.47 -2.95
CA PRO A 50 1.40 -11.56 -2.12
C PRO A 50 0.79 -10.18 -1.81
N ILE A 51 1.60 -9.12 -1.69
CA ILE A 51 1.06 -7.75 -1.52
C ILE A 51 0.36 -7.29 -2.80
N THR A 52 0.91 -7.61 -3.97
CA THR A 52 0.30 -7.33 -5.27
C THR A 52 -1.03 -8.07 -5.45
N SER A 53 -1.18 -9.28 -4.92
CA SER A 53 -2.47 -9.98 -4.93
C SER A 53 -3.57 -9.23 -4.16
N LEU A 54 -3.22 -8.39 -3.19
CA LEU A 54 -4.16 -7.54 -2.46
C LEU A 54 -4.61 -6.31 -3.26
N LEU A 55 -4.00 -6.06 -4.42
CA LEU A 55 -4.38 -4.97 -5.33
C LEU A 55 -5.56 -5.35 -6.24
N GLN A 56 -5.95 -6.63 -6.28
CA GLN A 56 -7.02 -7.11 -7.15
C GLN A 56 -8.35 -6.46 -6.77
N THR A 57 -8.96 -5.81 -7.76
CA THR A 57 -10.20 -5.04 -7.67
C THR A 57 -11.41 -5.95 -7.77
N GLY A 58 -12.23 -5.95 -6.72
CA GLY A 58 -13.61 -6.44 -6.74
C GLY A 58 -14.32 -5.84 -5.53
N ASP A 59 -15.21 -4.89 -5.80
CA ASP A 59 -16.03 -4.11 -4.85
C ASP A 59 -15.39 -2.91 -4.15
N GLU A 60 -16.16 -1.82 -4.11
CA GLU A 60 -15.85 -0.54 -3.43
C GLU A 60 -15.48 -0.73 -1.94
N GLU A 61 -15.83 -1.87 -1.35
CA GLU A 61 -15.47 -2.24 0.01
C GLU A 61 -13.97 -2.56 0.19
N THR A 62 -13.26 -2.93 -0.89
CA THR A 62 -11.82 -3.27 -0.85
C THR A 62 -10.88 -2.06 -0.95
N GLY A 63 -11.41 -0.85 -1.14
CA GLY A 63 -10.61 0.36 -1.39
C GLY A 63 -9.56 0.66 -0.31
N ASN A 64 -9.85 0.33 0.95
CA ASN A 64 -8.91 0.53 2.06
C ASN A 64 -7.73 -0.46 2.03
N ILE A 65 -7.99 -1.73 1.70
CA ILE A 65 -6.94 -2.76 1.60
C ILE A 65 -6.02 -2.43 0.42
N HIS A 66 -6.60 -2.06 -0.72
CA HIS A 66 -5.86 -1.62 -1.89
C HIS A 66 -4.92 -0.46 -1.53
N LYS A 67 -5.44 0.57 -0.86
CA LYS A 67 -4.64 1.74 -0.45
C LYS A 67 -3.46 1.34 0.44
N VAL A 68 -3.70 0.52 1.46
CA VAL A 68 -2.66 0.09 2.41
C VAL A 68 -1.59 -0.75 1.70
N ALA A 69 -1.98 -1.65 0.79
CA ALA A 69 -1.06 -2.44 -0.03
C ALA A 69 -0.21 -1.58 -0.95
N VAL A 70 -0.79 -0.59 -1.63
CA VAL A 70 -0.03 0.35 -2.48
C VAL A 70 0.95 1.18 -1.67
N MET A 71 0.55 1.68 -0.49
CA MET A 71 1.46 2.42 0.40
C MET A 71 2.64 1.55 0.84
N GLN A 72 2.40 0.28 1.14
CA GLN A 72 3.47 -0.65 1.53
C GLN A 72 4.47 -0.90 0.39
N LEU A 73 3.98 -1.09 -0.84
CA LEU A 73 4.82 -1.25 -2.03
C LEU A 73 5.65 0.02 -2.30
N LEU A 74 5.03 1.20 -2.17
CA LEU A 74 5.73 2.48 -2.26
C LEU A 74 6.81 2.62 -1.19
N ALA A 75 6.54 2.22 0.05
CA ALA A 75 7.54 2.26 1.13
C ALA A 75 8.77 1.41 0.81
N PHE A 76 8.59 0.19 0.28
CA PHE A 76 9.71 -0.63 -0.19
C PHE A 76 10.45 0.02 -1.38
N ALA A 77 9.73 0.56 -2.35
CA ALA A 77 10.31 1.22 -3.51
C ALA A 77 11.15 2.45 -3.12
N SER A 78 10.68 3.26 -2.16
CA SER A 78 11.41 4.42 -1.66
C SER A 78 12.61 4.03 -0.80
N THR A 79 12.52 2.95 -0.03
CA THR A 79 13.60 2.51 0.87
C THR A 79 14.73 1.81 0.12
N ALA A 80 14.43 1.01 -0.90
CA ALA A 80 15.43 0.26 -1.66
C ALA A 80 15.08 0.16 -3.16
N PRO A 81 15.20 1.26 -3.93
CA PRO A 81 14.74 1.32 -5.32
C PRO A 81 15.36 0.26 -6.23
N THR A 82 16.67 0.01 -6.08
CA THR A 82 17.39 -0.97 -6.89
C THR A 82 16.91 -2.39 -6.62
N ALA A 83 16.75 -2.75 -5.34
CA ALA A 83 16.26 -4.07 -4.95
C ALA A 83 14.79 -4.28 -5.35
N PHE A 84 13.98 -3.23 -5.25
CA PHE A 84 12.58 -3.25 -5.68
C PHE A 84 12.47 -3.48 -7.19
N LYS A 85 13.26 -2.78 -8.00
CA LYS A 85 13.29 -2.96 -9.45
C LYS A 85 13.74 -4.37 -9.84
N GLU A 86 14.76 -4.91 -9.16
CA GLU A 86 15.22 -6.27 -9.40
C GLU A 86 14.15 -7.31 -9.06
N ALA A 87 13.48 -7.17 -7.90
CA ALA A 87 12.40 -8.07 -7.48
C ALA A 87 11.20 -7.98 -8.43
N ALA A 88 10.79 -6.77 -8.82
CA ALA A 88 9.74 -6.55 -9.82
C ALA A 88 10.06 -7.22 -11.16
N GLY A 89 11.32 -7.18 -11.60
CA GLY A 89 11.77 -7.82 -12.84
C GLY A 89 11.60 -9.35 -12.85
N ARG A 90 11.51 -9.98 -11.67
CA ARG A 90 11.31 -11.43 -11.51
C ARG A 90 9.84 -11.84 -11.35
N MET A 91 8.93 -10.89 -11.17
CA MET A 91 7.50 -11.15 -11.13
C MET A 91 6.99 -11.56 -12.50
N ASN A 92 5.89 -12.32 -12.54
CA ASN A 92 5.20 -12.58 -13.79
C ASN A 92 4.65 -11.26 -14.37
N GLN A 93 4.37 -11.27 -15.68
CA GLN A 93 4.00 -10.05 -16.39
C GLN A 93 2.71 -9.42 -15.85
N GLU A 94 1.68 -10.22 -15.61
CA GLU A 94 0.37 -9.76 -15.12
C GLU A 94 0.47 -9.06 -13.75
N GLN A 95 1.13 -9.69 -12.78
CA GLN A 95 1.30 -9.12 -11.44
C GLN A 95 2.15 -7.84 -11.49
N ARG A 96 3.19 -7.82 -12.32
CA ARG A 96 4.03 -6.64 -12.49
C ARG A 96 3.23 -5.47 -13.07
N GLU A 97 2.46 -5.72 -14.11
CA GLU A 97 1.63 -4.68 -14.75
C GLU A 97 0.56 -4.13 -13.81
N LEU A 98 -0.14 -4.99 -13.06
CA LEU A 98 -1.10 -4.58 -12.04
C LEU A 98 -0.45 -3.70 -10.96
N MET A 99 0.65 -4.16 -10.39
CA MET A 99 1.41 -3.44 -9.37
C MET A 99 1.84 -2.06 -9.87
N GLU A 100 2.43 -1.99 -11.06
CA GLU A 100 2.87 -0.73 -11.64
C GLU A 100 1.72 0.22 -11.94
N ALA A 101 0.59 -0.29 -12.44
CA ALA A 101 -0.60 0.51 -12.70
C ALA A 101 -1.15 1.11 -11.41
N SER A 102 -1.28 0.32 -10.33
CA SER A 102 -1.75 0.79 -9.03
C SER A 102 -0.81 1.81 -8.40
N ILE A 103 0.52 1.60 -8.50
CA ILE A 103 1.52 2.56 -8.01
C ILE A 103 1.42 3.88 -8.80
N ARG A 104 1.35 3.83 -10.13
CA ARG A 104 1.22 5.03 -10.98
C ARG A 104 -0.04 5.81 -10.64
N GLN A 105 -1.16 5.11 -10.47
CA GLN A 105 -2.43 5.72 -10.08
C GLN A 105 -2.33 6.42 -8.72
N ALA A 106 -1.77 5.75 -7.70
CA ALA A 106 -1.64 6.34 -6.38
C ALA A 106 -0.72 7.58 -6.35
N VAL A 107 0.38 7.58 -7.11
CA VAL A 107 1.27 8.75 -7.24
C VAL A 107 0.54 9.90 -7.95
N ALA A 108 -0.26 9.61 -8.97
CA ALA A 108 -1.07 10.61 -9.66
C ALA A 108 -2.14 11.21 -8.72
N ASP A 109 -2.77 10.40 -7.88
CA ASP A 109 -3.81 10.85 -6.94
C ASP A 109 -3.23 11.68 -5.78
N GLN A 110 -2.05 11.34 -5.27
CA GLN A 110 -1.31 12.18 -4.31
C GLN A 110 -1.01 13.59 -4.88
N SER A 111 -0.73 13.67 -6.17
CA SER A 111 -0.45 14.93 -6.86
C SER A 111 -1.69 15.83 -7.00
N LYS A 112 -2.88 15.24 -7.08
CA LYS A 112 -4.16 15.98 -7.14
C LYS A 112 -4.61 16.48 -5.75
N GLY A 113 -4.38 15.70 -4.69
CA GLY A 113 -4.79 16.04 -3.33
C GLY A 113 -4.11 17.29 -2.75
N ASN A 114 -2.89 17.61 -3.20
CA ASN A 114 -2.16 18.80 -2.76
C ASN A 114 -2.73 20.13 -3.28
N VAL A 115 -3.70 20.11 -4.20
CA VAL A 115 -4.35 21.33 -4.70
C VAL A 115 -5.58 21.71 -3.85
N GLN A 116 -6.21 20.75 -3.14
CA GLN A 116 -7.42 21.01 -2.33
C GLN A 116 -7.14 21.47 -0.88
N ALA A 117 -5.91 21.38 -0.37
CA ALA A 117 -5.61 21.76 1.02
C ALA A 117 -5.45 23.28 1.26
N ALA A 118 -5.59 24.11 0.21
CA ALA A 118 -5.36 25.55 0.28
C ALA A 118 -6.64 26.41 0.47
N THR A 119 -7.78 25.85 0.89
CA THR A 119 -9.04 26.61 1.03
C THR A 119 -9.67 26.59 2.43
N ASN A 120 -9.00 26.08 3.45
CA ASN A 120 -9.45 26.25 4.84
C ASN A 120 -9.08 27.65 5.36
N LYS A 121 -9.82 28.67 4.91
CA LYS A 121 -9.82 30.01 5.50
C LYS A 121 -10.53 29.90 6.86
N PRO A 122 -9.87 30.13 8.01
CA PRO A 122 -10.55 30.09 9.30
C PRO A 122 -11.54 31.26 9.36
N SER A 123 -12.84 30.95 9.31
CA SER A 123 -13.90 31.92 9.53
C SER A 123 -13.99 32.22 11.02
N ILE A 124 -13.34 33.29 11.46
CA ILE A 124 -13.54 33.85 12.80
C ILE A 124 -14.96 34.43 12.85
N ALA A 125 -15.84 33.78 13.61
CA ALA A 125 -17.12 34.37 13.98
C ALA A 125 -16.86 35.48 15.01
N LEU A 126 -16.84 36.74 14.55
CA LEU A 126 -16.93 37.89 15.45
C LEU A 126 -18.36 37.95 15.99
N ARG A 127 -18.55 37.48 17.24
CA ARG A 127 -19.71 37.86 18.05
C ARG A 127 -19.53 39.32 18.45
N SER A 128 -20.37 40.21 17.92
CA SER A 128 -20.47 41.59 18.40
C SER A 128 -21.11 41.61 19.79
N PHE A 129 -20.57 42.47 20.66
CA PHE A 129 -21.18 42.87 21.93
C PHE A 129 -22.23 43.95 21.71
#